data_AF-A0A950SDR0-F1
#
_entry.id   AF-A0A950SDR0-F1
#
_cell.length_a   1.000
_cell.length_b   1.000
_cell.length_c   1.000
_cell.angle_alpha   90.00
_cell.angle_beta   90.00
_cell.angle_gamma   90.00
#
_symmetry.space_group_name_H-M   'P 1'
#
loop_
_entity.id
_entity.type
_entity.pdbx_description
1 polymer ?
#
loop_
_entity_poly.entity_id
_entity_poly.type
_entity_poly.pdbx_seq_one_letter_code
_entity_poly.pdbx_strand_id
1 'polypeptide(L)'
;MIPEKQNRIVELFRTCQYSDHEIAQIVGCGSSTVQVVVRQMLPSAERRELMQRRAWLRRKYHHDPDLFALPLSDEELWLFGLLMADGSTDAYRVHINLAAYDCDALETARRVARSDAPTYPIEPPARNPWNSGAGVGWRIDSREIVSRVTALGMVRAKSRRRDVHVPAHVAESPHFWRGLIDGDGTVSHRRSGRPVLQVLGGECCWSSGPRSLWLTSEACHPGSCRGRGRSFYTSHA
;
A
#
# COMPACT_ATOMS: atom_id res chain seq x y z
N MET A 1 37.37 11.65 -21.77
CA MET A 1 37.35 10.19 -21.50
C MET A 1 37.48 9.48 -22.84
N ILE A 2 38.29 8.41 -22.92
CA ILE A 2 38.47 7.65 -24.18
C ILE A 2 37.13 6.94 -24.52
N PRO A 3 36.66 6.94 -25.79
CA PRO A 3 35.38 6.34 -26.18
C PRO A 3 35.18 4.89 -25.70
N GLU A 4 36.26 4.10 -25.65
CA GLU A 4 36.26 2.73 -25.14
C GLU A 4 35.76 2.63 -23.70
N LYS A 5 36.19 3.54 -22.81
CA LYS A 5 35.72 3.58 -21.42
C LYS A 5 34.24 3.94 -21.34
N GLN A 6 33.77 4.84 -22.20
CA GLN A 6 32.36 5.24 -22.22
C GLN A 6 31.46 4.09 -22.68
N ASN A 7 31.86 3.38 -23.74
CA ASN A 7 31.16 2.18 -24.21
C ASN A 7 31.13 1.10 -23.13
N ARG A 8 32.26 0.87 -22.44
CA ARG A 8 32.34 -0.09 -21.34
C ARG A 8 31.42 0.27 -20.17
N ILE A 9 31.31 1.56 -19.82
CA ILE A 9 30.34 2.03 -18.82
C ILE A 9 28.91 1.66 -19.22
N VAL A 10 28.53 1.95 -20.48
CA VAL A 10 27.17 1.68 -20.98
C VAL A 10 26.88 0.18 -21.00
N GLU A 11 27.84 -0.64 -21.44
CA GLU A 11 27.75 -2.09 -21.44
C GLU A 11 27.50 -2.65 -20.03
N LEU A 12 28.36 -2.30 -19.07
CA LEU A 12 28.22 -2.71 -17.67
C LEU A 12 26.92 -2.19 -17.06
N PHE A 13 26.51 -0.97 -17.40
CA PHE A 13 25.26 -0.39 -16.90
C PHE A 13 24.03 -1.18 -17.36
N ARG A 14 24.00 -1.61 -18.63
CA ARG A 14 22.93 -2.42 -19.23
C ARG A 14 22.75 -3.80 -18.58
N THR A 15 23.81 -4.36 -17.98
CA THR A 15 23.71 -5.64 -17.25
C THR A 15 22.85 -5.55 -16.00
N CYS A 16 22.69 -4.35 -15.44
CA CYS A 16 22.03 -4.08 -14.16
C CYS A 16 22.61 -4.80 -12.93
N GLN A 17 23.75 -5.51 -13.07
CA GLN A 17 24.37 -6.29 -12.00
C GLN A 17 25.25 -5.45 -11.08
N TYR A 18 25.87 -4.39 -11.61
CA TYR A 18 26.83 -3.56 -10.88
C TYR A 18 26.22 -2.23 -10.49
N SER A 19 26.45 -1.78 -9.25
CA SER A 19 26.19 -0.40 -8.81
C SER A 19 27.08 0.60 -9.55
N ASP A 20 26.72 1.88 -9.51
CA ASP A 20 27.51 2.91 -10.22
C ASP A 20 28.94 3.03 -9.66
N HIS A 21 29.11 2.75 -8.37
CA HIS A 21 30.42 2.71 -7.72
C HIS A 21 31.26 1.54 -8.22
N GLU A 22 30.68 0.34 -8.34
CA GLU A 22 31.38 -0.83 -8.89
C GLU A 22 31.76 -0.62 -10.36
N ILE A 23 30.85 -0.05 -11.17
CA ILE A 23 31.15 0.32 -12.56
C ILE A 23 32.33 1.31 -12.59
N ALA A 24 32.30 2.32 -11.72
CA ALA A 24 33.37 3.32 -11.63
C ALA A 24 34.73 2.69 -11.25
N GLN A 25 34.73 1.74 -10.32
CA GLN A 25 35.93 0.98 -9.93
C GLN A 25 36.45 0.11 -11.08
N ILE A 26 35.57 -0.64 -11.76
CA ILE A 26 35.94 -1.53 -12.88
C ILE A 26 36.55 -0.72 -14.04
N VAL A 27 36.01 0.46 -14.35
CA VAL A 27 36.46 1.28 -15.49
C VAL A 27 37.62 2.23 -15.11
N GLY A 28 37.87 2.41 -13.80
CA GLY A 28 38.84 3.37 -13.27
C GLY A 28 38.42 4.80 -13.58
N CYS A 29 37.23 5.20 -13.13
CA CYS A 29 36.70 6.56 -13.22
C CYS A 29 35.90 6.94 -11.95
N GLY A 30 35.31 8.14 -11.89
CA GLY A 30 34.45 8.55 -10.78
C GLY A 30 32.99 8.12 -10.96
N SER A 31 32.26 7.83 -9.88
CA SER A 31 30.84 7.45 -9.92
C SER A 31 29.93 8.49 -10.58
N SER A 32 30.25 9.78 -10.41
CA SER A 32 29.55 10.87 -11.11
C SER A 32 29.75 10.79 -12.62
N THR A 33 30.91 10.31 -13.08
CA THR A 33 31.20 10.14 -14.50
C THR A 33 30.36 9.03 -15.12
N VAL A 34 30.10 7.94 -14.39
CA VAL A 34 29.18 6.88 -14.82
C VAL A 34 27.80 7.46 -15.15
N GLN A 35 27.24 8.26 -14.24
CA GLN A 35 25.94 8.90 -14.44
C GLN A 35 25.91 9.88 -15.62
N VAL A 36 26.98 10.66 -15.81
CA VAL A 36 27.10 11.59 -16.95
C VAL A 36 27.15 10.82 -18.27
N VAL A 37 27.98 9.78 -18.36
CA VAL A 37 28.10 8.96 -19.58
C VAL A 37 26.79 8.25 -19.90
N VAL A 38 26.14 7.63 -18.92
CA VAL A 38 24.83 6.99 -19.09
C VAL A 38 23.78 8.00 -19.56
N ARG A 39 23.78 9.23 -19.04
CA ARG A 39 22.86 10.28 -19.46
C ARG A 39 23.09 10.73 -20.90
N GLN A 40 24.35 10.81 -21.33
CA GLN A 40 24.74 11.26 -22.66
C GLN A 40 24.52 10.20 -23.75
N MET A 41 24.81 8.93 -23.43
CA MET A 41 24.85 7.86 -24.43
C MET A 41 23.57 7.04 -24.53
N LEU A 42 22.75 7.00 -23.48
CA LEU A 42 21.50 6.25 -23.51
C LEU A 42 20.28 7.16 -23.75
N PRO A 43 19.37 6.77 -24.66
CA PRO A 43 18.07 7.39 -24.80
C PRO A 43 17.33 7.46 -23.46
N SER A 44 16.55 8.53 -23.25
CA SER A 44 15.84 8.76 -21.98
C SER A 44 14.86 7.63 -21.62
N ALA A 45 14.26 6.95 -22.61
CA ALA A 45 13.36 5.81 -22.40
C ALA A 45 14.14 4.59 -21.89
N GLU A 46 15.20 4.16 -22.60
CA GLU A 46 16.07 3.04 -22.21
C GLU A 46 16.69 3.28 -20.83
N ARG A 47 17.17 4.50 -20.55
CA ARG A 47 17.72 4.85 -19.23
C ARG A 47 16.69 4.67 -18.12
N ARG A 48 15.42 5.05 -18.36
CA ARG A 48 14.34 4.89 -17.37
C ARG A 48 14.08 3.42 -17.07
N GLU A 49 13.98 2.60 -18.10
CA GLU A 49 13.78 1.15 -17.99
C GLU A 49 14.93 0.48 -17.22
N LEU A 50 16.18 0.77 -17.59
CA LEU A 50 17.36 0.22 -16.90
C LEU A 50 17.42 0.67 -15.43
N MET A 51 17.07 1.92 -15.14
CA MET A 51 17.01 2.40 -13.75
C MET A 51 15.93 1.67 -12.94
N GLN A 52 14.76 1.42 -13.51
CA GLN A 52 13.70 0.62 -12.87
C GLN A 52 14.16 -0.82 -12.63
N ARG A 53 14.78 -1.45 -13.64
CA ARG A 53 15.33 -2.80 -13.52
C ARG A 53 16.45 -2.90 -12.48
N ARG A 54 17.36 -1.92 -12.44
CA ARG A 54 18.40 -1.82 -11.41
C ARG A 54 17.79 -1.63 -10.03
N ALA A 55 16.80 -0.76 -9.90
CA ALA A 55 16.10 -0.54 -8.64
C ALA A 55 15.44 -1.85 -8.16
N TRP A 56 14.81 -2.61 -9.06
CA TRP A 56 14.22 -3.92 -8.80
C TRP A 56 15.24 -4.94 -8.30
N LEU A 57 16.31 -5.19 -9.07
CA LEU A 57 17.34 -6.19 -8.76
C LEU A 57 18.11 -5.91 -7.47
N ARG A 58 18.15 -4.65 -7.02
CA ARG A 58 18.84 -4.25 -5.79
C ARG A 58 17.92 -4.22 -4.57
N ARG A 59 16.64 -4.54 -4.71
CA ARG A 59 15.74 -4.63 -3.55
C ARG A 59 16.20 -5.77 -2.65
N LYS A 60 16.12 -5.53 -1.34
CA LYS A 60 16.33 -6.60 -0.35
C LYS A 60 15.21 -7.63 -0.43
N TYR A 61 14.00 -7.18 -0.78
CA TYR A 61 12.78 -7.98 -0.84
C TYR A 61 12.02 -7.71 -2.14
N HIS A 62 11.46 -8.75 -2.73
CA HIS A 62 10.65 -8.75 -3.93
C HIS A 62 9.14 -8.87 -3.60
N HIS A 63 8.32 -8.63 -4.62
CA HIS A 63 6.86 -8.73 -4.62
C HIS A 63 6.39 -9.01 -6.05
N ASP A 64 5.09 -9.09 -6.28
CA ASP A 64 4.55 -9.09 -7.64
C ASP A 64 4.71 -7.69 -8.29
N PRO A 65 5.48 -7.52 -9.38
CA PRO A 65 5.67 -6.23 -10.03
C PRO A 65 4.37 -5.64 -10.60
N ASP A 66 3.33 -6.47 -10.77
CA ASP A 66 2.01 -6.06 -11.27
C ASP A 66 0.97 -5.95 -10.17
N LEU A 67 1.37 -6.02 -8.89
CA LEU A 67 0.46 -5.82 -7.76
C LEU A 67 -0.34 -4.51 -7.92
N PHE A 68 -1.65 -4.61 -7.85
CA PHE A 68 -2.65 -3.56 -8.09
C PHE A 68 -2.68 -2.99 -9.52
N ALA A 69 -2.16 -3.69 -10.51
CA ALA A 69 -2.42 -3.38 -11.91
C ALA A 69 -3.86 -3.78 -12.29
N LEU A 70 -4.51 -3.00 -13.17
CA LEU A 70 -5.87 -3.31 -13.59
C LEU A 70 -5.90 -4.40 -14.67
N PRO A 71 -6.91 -5.28 -14.67
CA PRO A 71 -7.97 -5.42 -13.66
C PRO A 71 -7.46 -6.09 -12.36
N LEU A 72 -8.01 -5.70 -11.21
CA LEU A 72 -7.68 -6.30 -9.92
C LEU A 72 -8.29 -7.70 -9.78
N SER A 73 -7.52 -8.64 -9.25
CA SER A 73 -8.04 -9.93 -8.80
C SER A 73 -8.85 -9.80 -7.50
N ASP A 74 -9.67 -10.81 -7.19
CA ASP A 74 -10.44 -10.86 -5.94
C ASP A 74 -9.55 -10.80 -4.68
N GLU A 75 -8.38 -11.43 -4.73
CA GLU A 75 -7.40 -11.41 -3.64
C GLU A 75 -6.77 -10.01 -3.48
N GLU A 76 -6.47 -9.32 -4.58
CA GLU A 76 -5.97 -7.94 -4.54
C GLU A 76 -7.03 -6.96 -4.06
N LEU A 77 -8.30 -7.17 -4.40
CA LEU A 77 -9.42 -6.39 -3.88
C LEU A 77 -9.54 -6.55 -2.37
N TRP A 78 -9.44 -7.78 -1.86
CA TRP A 78 -9.37 -8.05 -0.43
C TRP A 78 -8.16 -7.34 0.22
N LEU A 79 -6.96 -7.50 -0.35
CA LEU A 79 -5.76 -6.84 0.19
C LEU A 79 -5.88 -5.31 0.19
N PHE A 80 -6.48 -4.73 -0.86
CA PHE A 80 -6.72 -3.31 -0.94
C PHE A 80 -7.73 -2.85 0.12
N GLY A 81 -8.78 -3.62 0.39
CA GLY A 81 -9.71 -3.39 1.50
C GLY A 81 -8.98 -3.33 2.85
N LEU A 82 -8.12 -4.32 3.12
CA LEU A 82 -7.31 -4.37 4.36
C LEU A 82 -6.34 -3.18 4.46
N LEU A 83 -5.70 -2.78 3.36
CA LEU A 83 -4.88 -1.57 3.30
C LEU A 83 -5.70 -0.30 3.56
N MET A 84 -6.96 -0.26 3.14
CA MET A 84 -7.86 0.86 3.37
C MET A 84 -8.36 0.95 4.82
N ALA A 85 -8.38 -0.15 5.57
CA ALA A 85 -8.62 -0.18 7.01
C ALA A 85 -7.33 0.18 7.80
N ASP A 86 -6.40 -0.76 7.92
CA ASP A 86 -5.21 -0.63 8.79
C ASP A 86 -3.92 -0.19 8.08
N GLY A 87 -3.93 -0.17 6.75
CA GLY A 87 -2.76 0.20 5.97
C GLY A 87 -2.42 1.69 6.03
N SER A 88 -1.18 2.03 5.73
CA SER A 88 -0.83 3.41 5.40
C SER A 88 0.27 3.48 4.34
N THR A 89 0.34 4.63 3.66
CA THR A 89 1.28 4.88 2.57
C THR A 89 2.03 6.19 2.77
N ASP A 90 3.28 6.21 2.32
CA ASP A 90 4.05 7.43 2.09
C ASP A 90 4.46 7.53 0.61
N ALA A 91 5.50 8.30 0.29
CA ALA A 91 5.95 8.49 -1.09
C ALA A 91 6.63 7.25 -1.69
N TYR A 92 7.04 6.28 -0.87
CA TYR A 92 7.94 5.20 -1.26
C TYR A 92 7.47 3.82 -0.85
N ARG A 93 6.56 3.71 0.12
CA ARG A 93 6.10 2.42 0.64
C ARG A 93 4.64 2.41 1.05
N VAL A 94 4.08 1.21 0.99
CA VAL A 94 2.83 0.82 1.65
C VAL A 94 3.16 -0.10 2.82
N HIS A 95 2.43 0.00 3.92
CA HIS A 95 2.60 -0.90 5.07
C HIS A 95 1.30 -1.13 5.81
N ILE A 96 1.21 -2.27 6.49
CA ILE A 96 0.11 -2.67 7.37
C ILE A 96 0.72 -2.98 8.73
N ASN A 97 0.12 -2.47 9.79
CA ASN A 97 0.49 -2.74 11.17
C ASN A 97 -0.74 -3.29 11.88
N LEU A 98 -0.68 -4.53 12.38
CA LEU A 98 -1.77 -5.18 13.10
C LEU A 98 -1.33 -5.57 14.51
N ALA A 99 -2.27 -6.02 15.33
CA ALA A 99 -1.94 -6.67 16.58
C ALA A 99 -1.24 -8.02 16.31
N ALA A 100 -0.37 -8.47 17.21
CA ALA A 100 0.38 -9.71 17.00
C ALA A 100 -0.50 -10.95 16.79
N TYR A 101 -1.72 -10.98 17.36
CA TYR A 101 -2.66 -12.08 17.17
C TYR A 101 -3.29 -12.13 15.76
N ASP A 102 -3.20 -11.05 14.98
CA ASP A 102 -3.69 -10.98 13.60
C ASP A 102 -2.58 -11.26 12.57
N CYS A 103 -1.50 -11.94 12.96
CA CYS A 103 -0.37 -12.22 12.08
C CYS A 103 -0.75 -13.02 10.81
N ASP A 104 -1.78 -13.87 10.88
CA ASP A 104 -2.28 -14.65 9.75
C ASP A 104 -2.82 -13.76 8.61
N ALA A 105 -3.39 -12.59 8.94
CA ALA A 105 -3.82 -11.61 7.95
C ALA A 105 -2.62 -11.01 7.20
N LEU A 106 -1.51 -10.77 7.89
CA LEU A 106 -0.27 -10.32 7.24
C LEU A 106 0.37 -11.41 6.38
N GLU A 107 0.35 -12.67 6.81
CA GLU A 107 0.84 -13.78 5.98
C GLU A 107 -0.01 -13.97 4.71
N THR A 108 -1.33 -13.79 4.83
CA THR A 108 -2.24 -13.77 3.68
C THR A 108 -1.90 -12.59 2.76
N ALA A 109 -1.73 -11.39 3.31
CA ALA A 109 -1.33 -10.20 2.55
C ALA A 109 0.00 -10.39 1.80
N ARG A 110 1.00 -10.99 2.46
CA ARG A 110 2.29 -11.35 1.86
C ARG A 110 2.14 -12.29 0.68
N ARG A 111 1.32 -13.34 0.84
CA ARG A 111 1.03 -14.32 -0.21
C ARG A 111 0.36 -13.67 -1.41
N VAL A 112 -0.68 -12.86 -1.19
CA VAL A 112 -1.37 -12.13 -2.28
C VAL A 112 -0.40 -11.22 -3.03
N ALA A 113 0.44 -10.50 -2.30
CA ALA A 113 1.47 -9.64 -2.89
C ALA A 113 2.68 -10.38 -3.47
N ARG A 114 2.70 -11.72 -3.38
CA ARG A 114 3.83 -12.59 -3.71
C ARG A 114 5.16 -12.04 -3.17
N SER A 115 5.12 -11.52 -1.94
CA SER A 115 6.25 -10.81 -1.34
C SER A 115 7.07 -11.70 -0.42
N ASP A 116 8.40 -11.68 -0.62
CA ASP A 116 9.37 -12.33 0.27
C ASP A 116 9.74 -11.45 1.48
N ALA A 117 9.23 -10.22 1.57
CA ALA A 117 9.48 -9.32 2.69
C ALA A 117 8.92 -9.94 3.98
N PRO A 118 9.73 -10.11 5.04
CA PRO A 118 9.27 -10.69 6.29
C PRO A 118 8.35 -9.74 7.04
N THR A 119 7.49 -10.30 7.89
CA THR A 119 6.86 -9.54 8.97
C THR A 119 7.90 -9.11 9.99
N TYR A 120 7.64 -8.02 10.71
CA TYR A 120 8.53 -7.50 11.74
C TYR A 120 7.74 -7.13 13.00
N PRO A 121 8.30 -7.36 14.20
CA PRO A 121 7.63 -6.93 15.43
C PRO A 121 7.60 -5.41 15.51
N ILE A 122 6.50 -4.88 16.04
CA ILE A 122 6.35 -3.46 16.36
C ILE A 122 6.39 -3.34 17.87
N GLU A 123 7.45 -2.71 18.37
CA GLU A 123 7.58 -2.45 19.80
C GLU A 123 6.52 -1.45 20.24
N PRO A 124 5.82 -1.72 21.37
CA PRO A 124 4.90 -0.76 21.92
C PRO A 124 5.65 0.53 22.27
N PRO A 125 5.05 1.70 22.03
CA PRO A 125 5.70 2.96 22.36
C PRO A 125 5.98 3.02 23.87
N ALA A 126 7.24 3.26 24.24
CA ALA A 126 7.71 3.28 25.64
C ALA A 126 6.89 4.20 26.58
N ARG A 127 6.10 5.12 26.02
CA ARG A 127 5.30 6.11 26.76
C ARG A 127 3.86 5.70 27.03
N ASN A 128 3.38 4.57 26.54
CA ASN A 128 2.00 4.13 26.80
C ASN A 128 1.95 2.71 27.39
N PRO A 129 2.10 2.55 28.72
CA PRO A 129 2.06 1.24 29.38
C PRO A 129 0.72 0.50 29.22
N TRP A 130 -0.35 1.22 28.86
CA TRP A 130 -1.67 0.64 28.60
C TRP A 130 -1.82 0.06 27.20
N ASN A 131 -0.89 0.38 26.29
CA ASN A 131 -0.83 -0.19 24.95
C ASN A 131 0.29 -1.23 24.87
N SER A 132 0.20 -2.23 25.74
CA SER A 132 1.20 -3.30 25.90
C SER A 132 1.10 -4.41 24.85
N GLY A 133 0.13 -4.32 23.94
CA GLY A 133 -0.02 -5.29 22.86
C GLY A 133 1.19 -5.22 21.92
N ALA A 134 1.93 -6.33 21.80
CA ALA A 134 2.91 -6.47 20.74
C ALA A 134 2.20 -6.31 19.39
N GLY A 135 2.73 -5.45 18.54
CA GLY A 135 2.26 -5.31 17.16
C GLY A 135 3.11 -6.14 16.21
N VAL A 136 2.59 -6.38 15.02
CA VAL A 136 3.33 -6.96 13.91
C VAL A 136 3.08 -6.12 12.66
N GLY A 137 4.13 -5.89 11.88
CA GLY A 137 4.09 -5.07 10.69
C GLY A 137 4.55 -5.82 9.46
N TRP A 138 4.06 -5.39 8.31
CA TRP A 138 4.56 -5.80 6.99
C TRP A 138 4.55 -4.59 6.05
N ARG A 139 5.51 -4.52 5.12
CA ARG A 139 5.64 -3.39 4.20
C ARG A 139 6.22 -3.78 2.85
N ILE A 140 5.86 -3.01 1.83
CA ILE A 140 6.44 -3.07 0.49
C ILE A 140 7.02 -1.71 0.12
N ASP A 141 8.31 -1.67 -0.17
CA ASP A 141 9.04 -0.48 -0.60
C ASP A 141 9.04 -0.40 -2.16
N SER A 142 7.96 0.13 -2.75
CA SER A 142 7.82 0.36 -4.20
C SER A 142 7.01 1.63 -4.50
N ARG A 143 7.60 2.54 -5.28
CA ARG A 143 6.93 3.75 -5.79
C ARG A 143 5.82 3.40 -6.78
N GLU A 144 6.00 2.35 -7.55
CA GLU A 144 5.03 1.85 -8.51
C GLU A 144 3.76 1.38 -7.80
N ILE A 145 3.89 0.56 -6.75
CA ILE A 145 2.76 0.12 -5.92
C ILE A 145 2.09 1.31 -5.25
N VAL A 146 2.86 2.22 -4.63
CA VAL A 146 2.32 3.45 -4.03
C VAL A 146 1.48 4.24 -5.05
N SER A 147 1.99 4.40 -6.27
CA SER A 147 1.27 5.10 -7.34
C SER A 147 -0.05 4.40 -7.70
N ARG A 148 -0.05 3.07 -7.79
CA ARG A 148 -1.25 2.29 -8.12
C ARG A 148 -2.30 2.35 -7.01
N VAL A 149 -1.92 2.13 -5.74
CA VAL A 149 -2.88 2.23 -4.62
C VAL A 149 -3.40 3.66 -4.46
N THR A 150 -2.58 4.67 -4.76
CA THR A 150 -3.02 6.07 -4.76
C THR A 150 -4.06 6.32 -5.85
N ALA A 151 -3.87 5.76 -7.05
CA ALA A 151 -4.85 5.83 -8.13
C ALA A 151 -6.17 5.11 -7.78
N LEU A 152 -6.13 4.13 -6.87
CA LEU A 152 -7.31 3.45 -6.31
C LEU A 152 -7.94 4.20 -5.11
N GLY A 153 -7.38 5.34 -4.70
CA GLY A 153 -7.94 6.17 -3.62
C GLY A 153 -7.19 6.14 -2.29
N MET A 154 -6.16 5.31 -2.13
CA MET A 154 -5.37 5.26 -0.89
C MET A 154 -4.42 6.46 -0.79
N VAL A 155 -4.72 7.39 0.11
CA VAL A 155 -3.93 8.61 0.30
C VAL A 155 -3.21 8.64 1.65
N ARG A 156 -2.11 9.41 1.73
CA ARG A 156 -1.41 9.64 3.00
C ARG A 156 -2.36 10.26 4.03
N ALA A 157 -2.31 9.75 5.26
CA ALA A 157 -3.18 10.17 6.37
C ALA A 157 -4.68 10.11 6.02
N LYS A 158 -5.10 9.03 5.33
CA LYS A 158 -6.49 8.79 4.89
C LYS A 158 -7.55 9.06 5.97
N SER A 159 -7.31 8.67 7.22
CA SER A 159 -8.23 8.88 8.35
C SER A 159 -8.46 10.34 8.71
N ARG A 160 -7.63 11.27 8.20
CA ARG A 160 -7.76 12.72 8.41
C ARG A 160 -8.31 13.45 7.18
N ARG A 161 -8.64 12.72 6.11
CA ARG A 161 -9.04 13.27 4.81
C ARG A 161 -10.51 12.97 4.53
N ARG A 162 -11.20 13.95 3.96
CA ARG A 162 -12.62 13.83 3.54
C ARG A 162 -12.77 13.53 2.05
N ASP A 163 -11.69 13.65 1.30
CA ASP A 163 -11.61 13.48 -0.15
C ASP A 163 -11.07 12.10 -0.55
N VAL A 164 -11.13 11.13 0.36
CA VAL A 164 -10.81 9.73 0.07
C VAL A 164 -11.96 9.17 -0.77
N HIS A 165 -11.67 8.81 -2.03
CA HIS A 165 -12.63 8.22 -2.94
C HIS A 165 -12.06 6.95 -3.55
N VAL A 166 -12.80 5.85 -3.43
CA VAL A 166 -12.46 4.55 -4.03
C VAL A 166 -13.25 4.39 -5.33
N PRO A 167 -12.63 3.97 -6.45
CA PRO A 167 -13.32 3.77 -7.71
C PRO A 167 -14.54 2.84 -7.58
N ALA A 168 -15.61 3.12 -8.34
CA ALA A 168 -16.87 2.37 -8.25
C ALA A 168 -16.69 0.85 -8.39
N HIS A 169 -15.90 0.38 -9.36
CA HIS A 169 -15.64 -1.04 -9.57
C HIS A 169 -14.97 -1.74 -8.37
N VAL A 170 -14.22 -1.00 -7.55
CA VAL A 170 -13.63 -1.51 -6.30
C VAL A 170 -14.67 -1.48 -5.19
N ALA A 171 -15.41 -0.38 -5.04
CA ALA A 171 -16.44 -0.21 -4.02
C ALA A 171 -17.64 -1.17 -4.20
N GLU A 172 -17.91 -1.62 -5.43
CA GLU A 172 -18.94 -2.61 -5.75
C GLU A 172 -18.47 -4.05 -5.48
N SER A 173 -17.17 -4.29 -5.28
CA SER A 173 -16.63 -5.62 -5.03
C SER A 173 -16.88 -6.09 -3.60
N PRO A 174 -17.48 -7.28 -3.39
CA PRO A 174 -17.61 -7.85 -2.04
C PRO A 174 -16.25 -8.20 -1.44
N HIS A 175 -15.22 -8.47 -2.24
CA HIS A 175 -13.88 -8.81 -1.75
C HIS A 175 -13.19 -7.60 -1.13
N PHE A 176 -13.36 -6.42 -1.72
CA PHE A 176 -12.92 -5.16 -1.10
C PHE A 176 -13.53 -4.97 0.29
N TRP A 177 -14.84 -5.16 0.41
CA TRP A 177 -15.53 -5.04 1.69
C TRP A 177 -15.09 -6.08 2.72
N ARG A 178 -14.82 -7.33 2.30
CA ARG A 178 -14.26 -8.34 3.21
C ARG A 178 -12.93 -7.87 3.80
N GLY A 179 -12.00 -7.40 2.97
CA GLY A 179 -10.73 -6.88 3.46
C GLY A 179 -10.88 -5.68 4.39
N LEU A 180 -11.79 -4.76 4.07
CA LEU A 180 -12.06 -3.60 4.92
C LEU A 180 -12.66 -4.00 6.28
N ILE A 181 -13.56 -4.99 6.29
CA ILE A 181 -14.16 -5.56 7.51
C ILE A 181 -13.12 -6.34 8.31
N ASP A 182 -12.21 -7.07 7.66
CA ASP A 182 -11.18 -7.84 8.37
C ASP A 182 -10.21 -6.92 9.15
N GLY A 183 -10.04 -5.67 8.71
CA GLY A 183 -9.25 -4.66 9.42
C GLY A 183 -10.03 -3.81 10.43
N ASP A 184 -10.99 -3.01 9.94
CA ASP A 184 -11.74 -2.04 10.76
C ASP A 184 -13.07 -2.60 11.30
N GLY A 185 -13.37 -3.87 11.01
CA GLY A 185 -14.62 -4.49 11.40
C GLY A 185 -14.62 -5.02 12.83
N THR A 186 -15.82 -5.22 13.35
CA THR A 186 -16.03 -5.89 14.63
C THR A 186 -17.31 -6.71 14.54
N VAL A 187 -17.19 -8.01 14.84
CA VAL A 187 -18.34 -8.91 15.01
C VAL A 187 -18.58 -9.07 16.51
N SER A 188 -19.76 -8.68 16.97
CA SER A 188 -20.14 -8.77 18.37
C SER A 188 -21.56 -9.31 18.53
N HIS A 189 -21.93 -9.74 19.73
CA HIS A 189 -23.30 -10.12 20.05
C HIS A 189 -23.95 -9.04 20.91
N ARG A 190 -25.18 -8.67 20.58
CA ARG A 190 -26.01 -7.86 21.50
C ARG A 190 -26.42 -8.70 22.70
N ARG A 191 -26.83 -8.02 23.77
CA ARG A 191 -27.53 -8.65 24.91
C ARG A 191 -28.77 -9.46 24.49
N SER A 192 -29.37 -9.13 23.34
CA SER A 192 -30.50 -9.88 22.76
C SER A 192 -30.10 -11.16 22.01
N GLY A 193 -28.81 -11.51 21.97
CA GLY A 193 -28.27 -12.67 21.25
C GLY A 193 -28.09 -12.46 19.74
N ARG A 194 -28.46 -11.29 19.19
CA ARG A 194 -28.29 -11.02 17.75
C ARG A 194 -26.85 -10.63 17.43
N PRO A 195 -26.22 -11.23 16.40
CA PRO A 195 -24.91 -10.81 15.93
C PRO A 195 -25.02 -9.40 15.32
N VAL A 196 -23.95 -8.64 15.46
CA VAL A 196 -23.79 -7.29 14.93
C VAL A 196 -22.44 -7.22 14.25
N LEU A 197 -22.47 -6.86 12.98
CA LEU A 197 -21.30 -6.42 12.24
C LEU A 197 -21.25 -4.90 12.28
N GLN A 198 -20.14 -4.35 12.79
CA GLN A 198 -19.84 -2.93 12.73
C GLN A 198 -18.55 -2.75 11.94
N VAL A 199 -18.48 -1.68 11.15
CA VAL A 199 -17.22 -1.17 10.58
C VAL A 199 -16.96 0.15 11.29
N LEU A 200 -15.84 0.25 12.00
CA LEU A 200 -15.47 1.43 12.77
C LEU A 200 -14.90 2.51 11.85
N GLY A 201 -15.78 3.19 11.11
CA GLY A 201 -15.40 4.44 10.45
C GLY A 201 -15.40 5.61 11.44
N GLY A 202 -14.40 6.48 11.35
CA GLY A 202 -14.54 7.86 11.87
C GLY A 202 -15.77 8.53 11.25
N GLU A 203 -16.20 9.70 11.74
CA GLU A 203 -17.39 10.44 11.27
C GLU A 203 -17.31 10.96 9.80
N CYS A 204 -16.79 10.17 8.87
CA CYS A 204 -16.98 10.31 7.45
C CYS A 204 -18.43 9.89 7.15
N CYS A 205 -19.30 10.89 6.92
CA CYS A 205 -20.73 10.72 6.71
C CYS A 205 -21.03 9.63 5.64
N TRP A 206 -21.44 8.43 6.06
CA TRP A 206 -22.07 7.44 5.19
C TRP A 206 -23.56 7.80 5.06
N SER A 207 -23.95 8.45 3.96
CA SER A 207 -25.35 8.69 3.62
C SER A 207 -25.91 7.46 2.89
N SER A 208 -26.79 6.73 3.56
CA SER A 208 -27.54 5.63 2.96
C SER A 208 -28.66 6.20 2.08
N GLY A 209 -28.37 6.42 0.80
CA GLY A 209 -29.39 6.58 -0.24
C GLY A 209 -29.89 5.20 -0.71
N PRO A 210 -31.18 5.03 -1.03
CA PRO A 210 -31.68 3.76 -1.52
C PRO A 210 -31.12 3.46 -2.92
N ARG A 211 -30.38 2.35 -3.02
CA ARG A 211 -29.90 1.64 -4.23
C ARG A 211 -28.57 2.03 -4.86
N SER A 212 -27.72 2.79 -4.19
CA SER A 212 -26.30 2.82 -4.55
C SER A 212 -25.49 3.41 -3.41
N LEU A 213 -24.46 2.67 -2.99
CA LEU A 213 -23.53 3.06 -1.94
C LEU A 213 -22.57 4.11 -2.52
N TRP A 214 -23.08 5.31 -2.76
CA TRP A 214 -22.24 6.44 -3.15
C TRP A 214 -21.63 7.09 -1.91
N LEU A 215 -20.32 7.33 -1.95
CA LEU A 215 -19.68 8.41 -1.19
C LEU A 215 -20.15 9.74 -1.79
N THR A 216 -21.33 10.24 -1.41
CA THR A 216 -21.72 11.60 -1.80
C THR A 216 -21.22 12.62 -0.78
N SER A 217 -20.50 13.63 -1.27
CA SER A 217 -20.14 14.83 -0.53
C SER A 217 -21.34 15.78 -0.44
N GLU A 218 -22.42 15.39 0.23
CA GLU A 218 -23.45 16.36 0.63
C GLU A 218 -23.15 16.87 2.04
N ALA A 219 -23.13 18.19 2.15
CA ALA A 219 -22.63 18.94 3.29
C ALA A 219 -23.40 18.59 4.59
N CYS A 220 -22.75 17.82 5.48
CA CYS A 220 -23.16 17.70 6.87
C CYS A 220 -23.07 19.10 7.54
N HIS A 221 -24.21 19.64 7.99
CA HIS A 221 -24.31 20.92 8.71
C HIS A 221 -23.38 20.96 9.94
N PRO A 222 -22.60 22.04 10.14
CA PRO A 222 -21.68 22.16 11.28
C PRO A 222 -22.49 22.48 12.55
N GLY A 223 -22.97 21.47 13.26
CA GLY A 223 -23.64 21.72 14.55
C GLY A 223 -24.22 20.52 15.29
N SER A 224 -24.22 19.30 14.73
CA SER A 224 -24.94 18.17 15.32
C SER A 224 -24.22 16.84 15.12
N CYS A 225 -23.04 16.68 15.70
CA CYS A 225 -22.40 15.36 15.83
C CYS A 225 -21.83 15.23 17.25
N ARG A 226 -22.62 14.66 18.16
CA ARG A 226 -22.09 13.96 19.34
C ARG A 226 -21.96 12.50 18.92
N GLY A 227 -20.74 12.00 18.92
CA GLY A 227 -20.35 10.68 18.42
C GLY A 227 -21.29 9.56 18.84
N ARG A 228 -22.00 8.99 17.86
CA ARG A 228 -22.64 7.69 17.95
C ARG A 228 -22.26 6.92 16.70
N GLY A 229 -21.48 5.85 16.87
CA GLY A 229 -21.20 4.91 15.79
C GLY A 229 -22.51 4.40 15.20
N ARG A 230 -22.65 4.47 13.87
CA ARG A 230 -23.82 3.93 13.18
C ARG A 230 -23.62 2.42 13.01
N SER A 231 -24.52 1.62 13.57
CA SER A 231 -24.61 0.19 13.26
C SER A 231 -25.46 0.00 11.99
N PHE A 232 -24.97 -0.77 11.03
CA PHE A 232 -25.76 -1.20 9.88
C PHE A 232 -26.48 -2.50 10.21
N TYR A 233 -27.73 -2.64 9.74
CA TYR A 233 -28.52 -3.86 9.90
C TYR A 233 -28.96 -4.33 8.53
N THR A 234 -28.61 -5.56 8.17
CA THR A 234 -29.27 -6.29 7.10
C THR A 234 -30.27 -7.22 7.76
N SER A 235 -31.56 -6.88 7.67
CA SER A 235 -32.62 -7.86 7.96
C SER A 235 -32.73 -8.78 6.76
N HIS A 236 -32.22 -10.00 6.88
CA HIS A 236 -32.67 -11.09 6.01
C HIS A 236 -33.97 -11.62 6.59
N ALA A 237 -35.06 -11.39 5.85
CA ALA A 237 -36.33 -12.09 6.02
C ALA A 237 -36.26 -13.41 5.25
#